data_AF-A0ABD1HZQ8-F1
#
_entry.id   AF-A0ABD1HZQ8-F1
#
_cell.length_a   1.000
_cell.length_b   1.000
_cell.length_c   1.000
_cell.angle_alpha   90.00
_cell.angle_beta   90.00
_cell.angle_gamma   90.00
#
_symmetry.space_group_name_H-M   'P 1'
#
loop_
_entity.id
_entity.type
_entity.pdbx_description
1 polymer ?
#
loop_
_entity_poly.entity_id
_entity_poly.type
_entity_poly.pdbx_seq_one_letter_code
_entity_poly.pdbx_strand_id
1 'polypeptide(L)'
;MGQSSSTEQGASPELREVQSLTASTGALPSLQKSFPLLSDPQTQSIPLASLQKCFDLNCANVESDQDAVLKELPLMFSHLGSAIVELFFVADENGVSEVEFLRGYTNVCGRAVASALLNNLFRVFSVACSKAGVRVDLQFELFGDDCKISGALSPRDVCMLLCICWIFSCDSRMLRLNAGKGGVKFSIPDISHLVFSAIEACREGDAGLDFWDSSVSEIDMQLPAAKIHLWALKNVPHLADCFQQFVHARLCYLTPPEQEKLDPSCSSAHESSSSAISEHRLLTPGRAWAISLSLRGAMYEEMSKACFPSDDNETIDNLLYQSSVDGKGLNRFWSRVEGYNGPTLMLISACEQKTNARPWIIGALTNGGFENKDIYYGNSGSLYALSPVFHAFLSSGREKNFVYSHSHGRSYEAKPKPVGLAFGGSLGNERIFLDDDFARVTVRHHAVDKTYQHGNLFPNQGFLPTEASVFQVEVWGLGGRSAREVQASHQKREEIFTDQRRKIDLKTFTNWEDSPEKMMMDMMSNPNAVRREER
;
A
#
# COMPACT_ATOMS: atom_id res chain seq x y z
N MET A 1 40.04 -48.36 -13.47
CA MET A 1 40.12 -47.21 -14.39
C MET A 1 38.79 -46.48 -14.31
N GLY A 2 38.80 -45.32 -13.66
CA GLY A 2 37.60 -44.55 -13.34
C GLY A 2 37.96 -43.42 -12.38
N GLN A 3 38.92 -42.58 -12.80
CA GLN A 3 39.24 -41.35 -12.09
C GLN A 3 38.05 -40.40 -12.26
N SER A 4 37.34 -40.13 -11.16
CA SER A 4 36.44 -38.99 -11.07
C SER A 4 37.26 -37.85 -10.47
N SER A 5 37.77 -36.98 -11.34
CA SER A 5 38.40 -35.72 -10.96
C SER A 5 37.31 -34.74 -10.54
N SER A 6 37.03 -34.65 -9.24
CA SER A 6 36.32 -33.53 -8.66
C SER A 6 37.29 -32.37 -8.53
N THR A 7 37.24 -31.44 -9.50
CA THR A 7 37.73 -30.08 -9.31
C THR A 7 36.82 -29.35 -8.32
N GLU A 8 36.95 -29.68 -7.02
CA GLU A 8 36.63 -28.71 -5.98
C GLU A 8 37.74 -27.64 -6.02
N GLN A 9 37.55 -26.63 -6.86
CA GLN A 9 38.33 -25.40 -6.73
C GLN A 9 37.99 -24.77 -5.37
N GLY A 10 39.02 -24.59 -4.55
CA GLY A 10 38.93 -24.16 -3.16
C GLY A 10 38.41 -22.73 -3.01
N ALA A 11 37.09 -22.57 -2.90
CA ALA A 11 36.50 -21.37 -2.31
C ALA A 11 36.89 -21.30 -0.83
N SER A 12 37.35 -20.13 -0.37
CA SER A 12 37.67 -19.89 1.03
C SER A 12 36.44 -20.19 1.91
N PRO A 13 36.62 -20.66 3.16
CA PRO A 13 35.49 -20.95 4.06
C PRO A 13 34.58 -19.73 4.26
N GLU A 14 35.17 -18.54 4.29
CA GLU A 14 34.48 -17.26 4.39
C GLU A 14 33.60 -16.95 3.17
N LEU A 15 34.09 -17.19 1.95
CA LEU A 15 33.29 -17.02 0.73
C LEU A 15 32.09 -17.98 0.72
N ARG A 16 32.27 -19.23 1.17
CA ARG A 16 31.16 -20.20 1.25
C ARG A 16 30.08 -19.77 2.24
N GLU A 17 30.47 -19.21 3.38
CA GLU A 17 29.55 -18.70 4.40
C GLU A 17 28.72 -17.54 3.84
N VAL A 18 29.38 -16.53 3.26
CA VAL A 18 28.71 -15.35 2.71
C VAL A 18 27.81 -15.73 1.52
N GLN A 19 28.23 -16.67 0.68
CA GLN A 19 27.39 -17.21 -0.39
C GLN A 19 26.16 -17.93 0.15
N SER A 20 26.28 -18.69 1.25
CA SER A 20 25.14 -19.35 1.89
C SER A 20 24.12 -18.34 2.42
N LEU A 21 24.59 -17.28 3.10
CA LEU A 21 23.75 -16.20 3.59
C LEU A 21 23.06 -15.46 2.44
N THR A 22 23.79 -15.14 1.37
CA THR A 22 23.24 -14.48 0.18
C THR A 22 22.24 -15.37 -0.55
N ALA A 23 22.49 -16.68 -0.65
CA ALA A 23 21.56 -17.64 -1.25
C ALA A 23 20.20 -17.65 -0.52
N SER A 24 20.19 -17.40 0.79
CA SER A 24 18.96 -17.34 1.59
C SER A 24 18.02 -16.19 1.20
N THR A 25 18.52 -15.18 0.49
CA THR A 25 17.74 -14.05 -0.07
C THR A 25 17.27 -14.33 -1.51
N GLY A 26 17.71 -15.43 -2.13
CA GLY A 26 17.41 -15.75 -3.53
C GLY A 26 18.16 -14.91 -4.59
N ALA A 27 19.05 -14.00 -4.17
CA ALA A 27 19.71 -13.04 -5.08
C ALA A 27 21.06 -13.51 -5.62
N LEU A 28 21.64 -14.57 -5.04
CA LEU A 28 23.00 -15.03 -5.37
C LEU A 28 23.27 -15.18 -6.88
N PRO A 29 22.39 -15.82 -7.69
CA PRO A 29 22.66 -15.97 -9.12
C PRO A 29 22.69 -14.64 -9.88
N SER A 30 21.88 -13.66 -9.47
CA SER A 30 21.87 -12.33 -10.08
C SER A 30 23.10 -11.53 -9.65
N LEU A 31 23.50 -11.63 -8.38
CA LEU A 31 24.68 -10.95 -7.87
C LEU A 31 25.97 -11.47 -8.51
N GLN A 32 26.10 -12.78 -8.69
CA GLN A 32 27.22 -13.40 -9.40
C GLN A 32 27.31 -12.95 -10.88
N LYS A 33 26.18 -12.60 -11.50
CA LYS A 33 26.16 -12.00 -12.85
C LYS A 33 26.53 -10.52 -12.82
N SER A 34 26.10 -9.79 -11.79
CA SER A 34 26.35 -8.35 -11.66
C SER A 34 27.80 -8.01 -11.29
N PHE A 35 28.45 -8.84 -10.47
CA PHE A 35 29.82 -8.61 -10.01
C PHE A 35 30.80 -8.37 -11.16
N PRO A 36 30.92 -9.25 -12.18
CA PRO A 36 31.84 -9.01 -13.30
C PRO A 36 31.46 -7.81 -14.18
N LEU A 37 30.20 -7.32 -14.14
CA LEU A 37 29.79 -6.12 -14.87
C LEU A 37 30.28 -4.83 -14.17
N LEU A 38 30.48 -4.89 -12.86
CA LEU A 38 30.93 -3.77 -12.03
C LEU A 38 32.44 -3.79 -11.78
N SER A 39 33.07 -4.97 -11.86
CA SER A 39 34.48 -5.18 -11.58
C SER A 39 35.40 -4.71 -12.69
N ASP A 40 36.59 -4.22 -12.31
CA ASP A 40 37.66 -3.95 -13.26
C ASP A 40 38.29 -5.29 -13.73
N PRO A 41 38.43 -5.53 -15.05
CA PRO A 41 39.00 -6.77 -15.57
C PRO A 41 40.44 -7.06 -15.10
N GLN A 42 41.21 -6.03 -14.73
CA GLN A 42 42.61 -6.16 -14.30
C GLN A 42 42.72 -6.47 -12.80
N THR A 43 41.90 -5.85 -11.96
CA THR A 43 41.98 -6.03 -10.50
C THR A 43 41.01 -7.07 -9.96
N GLN A 44 40.05 -7.54 -10.78
CA GLN A 44 38.97 -8.45 -10.39
C GLN A 44 38.17 -7.98 -9.15
N SER A 45 38.14 -6.67 -8.93
CA SER A 45 37.42 -6.03 -7.82
C SER A 45 36.64 -4.84 -8.34
N ILE A 46 35.59 -4.46 -7.59
CA ILE A 46 34.70 -3.36 -7.98
C ILE A 46 35.32 -2.04 -7.51
N PRO A 47 35.64 -1.10 -8.43
CA PRO A 47 36.07 0.24 -8.03
C PRO A 47 34.94 0.95 -7.26
N LEU A 48 35.27 1.64 -6.17
CA LEU A 48 34.29 2.37 -5.36
C LEU A 48 33.43 3.33 -6.20
N ALA A 49 34.04 4.04 -7.15
CA ALA A 49 33.33 4.95 -8.04
C ALA A 49 32.30 4.23 -8.94
N SER A 50 32.57 2.99 -9.38
CA SER A 50 31.63 2.19 -10.17
C SER A 50 30.43 1.76 -9.32
N LEU A 51 30.68 1.34 -8.07
CA LEU A 51 29.62 0.94 -7.15
C LEU A 51 28.77 2.13 -6.70
N GLN A 52 29.38 3.30 -6.46
CA GLN A 52 28.66 4.53 -6.15
C GLN A 52 27.71 4.92 -7.28
N LYS A 53 28.20 4.92 -8.53
CA LYS A 53 27.38 5.19 -9.71
C LYS A 53 26.19 4.26 -9.86
N CYS A 54 26.30 3.00 -9.41
CA CYS A 54 25.18 2.06 -9.42
C CYS A 54 24.01 2.58 -8.57
N PHE A 55 24.30 3.23 -7.45
CA PHE A 55 23.32 3.75 -6.50
C PHE A 55 22.99 5.23 -6.70
N ASP A 56 23.61 5.91 -7.67
CA ASP A 56 23.31 7.31 -7.95
C ASP A 56 21.90 7.47 -8.55
N LEU A 57 21.19 8.47 -8.03
CA LEU A 57 19.86 8.86 -8.47
C LEU A 57 19.95 10.17 -9.27
N ASN A 58 19.88 10.07 -10.59
CA ASN A 58 19.82 11.24 -11.48
C ASN A 58 18.38 11.77 -11.58
N CYS A 59 17.93 12.46 -10.53
CA CYS A 59 16.63 13.13 -10.53
C CYS A 59 16.76 14.53 -11.18
N ALA A 60 16.90 14.57 -12.51
CA ALA A 60 17.11 15.84 -13.23
C ALA A 60 15.88 16.78 -13.17
N ASN A 61 14.67 16.26 -12.91
CA ASN A 61 13.44 17.03 -12.77
C ASN A 61 12.57 16.42 -11.66
N VAL A 62 12.74 16.89 -10.43
CA VAL A 62 11.76 16.66 -9.35
C VAL A 62 10.71 17.76 -9.48
N GLU A 63 9.60 17.45 -10.13
CA GLU A 63 8.44 18.33 -10.17
C GLU A 63 7.64 18.07 -8.88
N SER A 64 7.32 19.14 -8.15
CA SER A 64 6.44 19.04 -7.01
C SER A 64 5.70 20.34 -6.78
N ASP A 65 4.44 20.18 -6.38
CA ASP A 65 3.50 21.26 -6.12
C ASP A 65 3.70 21.92 -4.74
N GLN A 66 4.68 21.49 -3.93
CA GLN A 66 4.88 22.03 -2.58
C GLN A 66 6.34 22.35 -2.19
N ASP A 67 6.56 23.65 -1.96
CA ASP A 67 7.40 24.26 -0.92
C ASP A 67 8.94 24.01 -0.90
N ALA A 68 9.65 24.90 -0.18
CA ALA A 68 11.11 25.04 -0.19
C ALA A 68 11.92 23.81 0.28
N VAL A 69 11.29 22.80 0.89
CA VAL A 69 11.92 21.54 1.37
C VAL A 69 12.60 20.78 0.23
N LEU A 70 12.08 20.90 -1.00
CA LEU A 70 12.52 20.08 -2.13
C LEU A 70 13.77 20.61 -2.82
N LYS A 71 14.26 21.80 -2.46
CA LYS A 71 15.48 22.37 -3.04
C LYS A 71 16.75 21.61 -2.65
N GLU A 72 16.76 20.97 -1.47
CA GLU A 72 17.91 20.21 -0.95
C GLU A 72 17.91 18.75 -1.40
N LEU A 73 16.76 18.22 -1.82
CA LEU A 73 16.62 16.82 -2.24
C LEU A 73 17.54 16.42 -3.41
N PRO A 74 17.67 17.21 -4.49
CA PRO A 74 18.58 16.86 -5.58
C PRO A 74 20.05 16.72 -5.13
N LEU A 75 20.51 17.63 -4.26
CA LEU A 75 21.86 17.58 -3.71
C LEU A 75 22.03 16.33 -2.83
N MET A 76 21.04 16.03 -1.99
CA MET A 76 20.99 14.82 -1.18
C MET A 76 21.09 13.54 -2.03
N PHE A 77 20.35 13.45 -3.13
CA PHE A 77 20.37 12.28 -4.01
C PHE A 77 21.75 12.01 -4.62
N SER A 78 22.52 13.06 -4.91
CA SER A 78 23.89 12.93 -5.42
C SER A 78 24.87 12.33 -4.40
N HIS A 79 24.50 12.28 -3.12
CA HIS A 79 25.33 11.74 -2.04
C HIS A 79 24.83 10.39 -1.49
N LEU A 80 23.64 9.93 -1.89
CA LEU A 80 23.09 8.64 -1.43
C LEU A 80 23.98 7.47 -1.85
N GLY A 81 24.45 7.44 -3.10
CA GLY A 81 25.32 6.36 -3.58
C GLY A 81 26.62 6.27 -2.79
N SER A 82 27.26 7.41 -2.53
CA SER A 82 28.46 7.48 -1.66
C SER A 82 28.17 7.02 -0.23
N ALA A 83 27.06 7.43 0.37
CA ALA A 83 26.68 7.04 1.73
C ALA A 83 26.42 5.53 1.86
N ILE A 84 25.73 4.92 0.88
CA ILE A 84 25.45 3.48 0.86
C ILE A 84 26.75 2.68 0.77
N VAL A 85 27.64 3.07 -0.15
CA VAL A 85 28.92 2.39 -0.35
C VAL A 85 29.79 2.48 0.90
N GLU A 86 29.92 3.68 1.49
CA GLU A 86 30.73 3.89 2.70
C GLU A 86 30.24 3.08 3.90
N LEU A 87 28.93 2.91 4.06
CA LEU A 87 28.35 2.25 5.23
C LEU A 87 28.35 0.71 5.14
N PHE A 88 28.24 0.15 3.94
CA PHE A 88 27.97 -1.28 3.77
C PHE A 88 29.03 -2.04 2.97
N PHE A 89 29.83 -1.37 2.14
CA PHE A 89 30.77 -2.03 1.23
C PHE A 89 32.21 -1.64 1.57
N VAL A 90 32.90 -2.55 2.27
CA VAL A 90 34.30 -2.37 2.64
C VAL A 90 35.17 -2.58 1.40
N ALA A 91 36.09 -1.64 1.14
CA ALA A 91 37.03 -1.74 0.04
C ALA A 91 38.46 -1.87 0.56
N ASP A 92 39.24 -2.70 -0.13
CA ASP A 92 40.69 -2.79 0.03
C ASP A 92 41.40 -1.83 -0.94
N GLU A 93 42.74 -1.86 -1.00
CA GLU A 93 43.55 -1.00 -1.87
C GLU A 93 43.15 -1.08 -3.36
N ASN A 94 42.60 -2.22 -3.79
CA ASN A 94 42.23 -2.48 -5.18
C ASN A 94 40.73 -2.23 -5.47
N GLY A 95 39.90 -2.08 -4.44
CA GLY A 95 38.44 -1.99 -4.57
C GLY A 95 37.68 -2.99 -3.69
N VAL A 96 36.40 -3.20 -3.97
CA VAL A 96 35.53 -4.14 -3.23
C VAL A 96 35.68 -5.55 -3.82
N SER A 97 36.10 -6.51 -2.99
CA SER A 97 36.23 -7.92 -3.36
C SER A 97 34.87 -8.61 -3.50
N GLU A 98 34.81 -9.81 -4.09
CA GLU A 98 33.55 -10.58 -4.19
C GLU A 98 32.96 -10.90 -2.81
N VAL A 99 33.82 -11.25 -1.84
CA VAL A 99 33.39 -11.52 -0.46
C VAL A 99 32.74 -10.29 0.15
N GLU A 100 33.42 -9.14 0.07
CA GLU A 100 32.92 -7.89 0.67
C GLU A 100 31.71 -7.31 -0.07
N PHE A 101 31.60 -7.56 -1.38
CA PHE A 101 30.40 -7.22 -2.16
C PHE A 101 29.17 -8.00 -1.68
N LEU A 102 29.29 -9.32 -1.55
CA LEU A 102 28.20 -10.17 -1.09
C LEU A 102 27.89 -9.94 0.40
N ARG A 103 28.90 -9.65 1.21
CA ARG A 103 28.74 -9.27 2.63
C ARG A 103 27.98 -7.95 2.76
N GLY A 104 28.37 -6.93 2.00
CA GLY A 104 27.68 -5.63 1.98
C GLY A 104 26.22 -5.75 1.52
N TYR A 105 25.96 -6.55 0.47
CA TYR A 105 24.60 -6.87 0.06
C TYR A 105 23.80 -7.55 1.20
N THR A 106 24.39 -8.54 1.86
CA THR A 106 23.72 -9.29 2.95
C THR A 106 23.44 -8.39 4.16
N ASN A 107 24.33 -7.45 4.48
CA ASN A 107 24.12 -6.49 5.57
C ASN A 107 22.92 -5.56 5.32
N VAL A 108 22.57 -5.32 4.05
CA VAL A 108 21.41 -4.49 3.67
C VAL A 108 20.16 -5.34 3.46
N CYS A 109 20.25 -6.36 2.60
CA CYS A 109 19.11 -7.13 2.07
C CYS A 109 18.93 -8.50 2.75
N GLY A 110 19.77 -8.84 3.72
CA GLY A 110 19.65 -10.06 4.51
C GLY A 110 18.44 -10.05 5.43
N ARG A 111 18.16 -11.21 6.05
CA ARG A 111 17.10 -11.33 7.05
C ARG A 111 17.52 -10.63 8.33
N ALA A 112 16.85 -9.54 8.67
CA ALA A 112 17.04 -8.83 9.93
C ALA A 112 15.69 -8.42 10.54
N VAL A 113 15.70 -8.07 11.82
CA VAL A 113 14.53 -7.48 12.48
C VAL A 113 14.26 -6.08 11.93
N ALA A 114 12.99 -5.69 11.83
CA ALA A 114 12.59 -4.40 11.25
C ALA A 114 13.29 -3.19 11.91
N SER A 115 13.55 -3.28 13.22
CA SER A 115 14.31 -2.27 13.97
C SER A 115 15.72 -2.03 13.40
N ALA A 116 16.45 -3.10 13.08
CA ALA A 116 17.81 -3.03 12.55
C ALA A 116 17.82 -2.48 11.12
N LEU A 117 16.86 -2.89 10.30
CA LEU A 117 16.69 -2.37 8.94
C LEU A 117 16.39 -0.87 8.95
N LEU A 118 15.55 -0.43 9.88
CA LEU A 118 15.22 0.98 10.05
C LEU A 118 16.43 1.80 10.52
N ASN A 119 17.27 1.24 11.40
CA ASN A 119 18.53 1.88 11.79
C ASN A 119 19.48 2.04 10.60
N ASN A 120 19.58 1.03 9.73
CA ASN A 120 20.38 1.12 8.51
C ASN A 120 19.88 2.24 7.60
N LEU A 121 18.57 2.38 7.42
CA LEU A 121 17.97 3.49 6.68
C LEU A 121 18.32 4.86 7.31
N PHE A 122 18.20 5.01 8.63
CA PHE A 122 18.56 6.25 9.31
C PHE A 122 20.06 6.58 9.20
N ARG A 123 20.94 5.57 9.22
CA ARG A 123 22.39 5.77 9.03
C ARG A 123 22.69 6.30 7.62
N VAL A 124 22.09 5.70 6.59
CA VAL A 124 22.23 6.18 5.20
C VAL A 124 21.76 7.61 5.07
N PHE A 125 20.58 7.92 5.63
CA PHE A 125 20.04 9.27 5.65
C PHE A 125 20.99 10.27 6.32
N SER A 126 21.46 9.95 7.53
CA SER A 126 22.36 10.82 8.30
C SER A 126 23.69 11.09 7.59
N VAL A 127 24.32 10.05 7.00
CA VAL A 127 25.60 10.20 6.27
C VAL A 127 25.40 11.01 5.00
N ALA A 128 24.32 10.76 4.26
CA ALA A 128 24.00 11.53 3.05
C ALA A 128 23.74 13.01 3.39
N CYS A 129 23.04 13.30 4.49
CA CYS A 129 22.81 14.68 4.97
C CYS A 129 24.12 15.38 5.33
N SER A 130 24.99 14.71 6.07
CA SER A 130 26.30 15.26 6.43
C SER A 130 27.14 15.58 5.19
N LYS A 131 27.09 14.75 4.15
CA LYS A 131 27.81 14.99 2.87
C LYS A 131 27.21 16.14 2.07
N ALA A 132 25.89 16.31 2.10
CA ALA A 132 25.19 17.43 1.47
C ALA A 132 25.31 18.76 2.24
N GLY A 133 25.96 18.77 3.41
CA GLY A 133 26.06 19.94 4.28
C GLY A 133 24.78 20.26 5.07
N VAL A 134 23.82 19.32 5.10
CA VAL A 134 22.57 19.43 5.88
C VAL A 134 22.82 18.86 7.26
N ARG A 135 22.53 19.65 8.31
CA ARG A 135 22.71 19.22 9.70
C ARG A 135 21.50 18.42 10.17
N VAL A 136 21.74 17.18 10.59
CA VAL A 136 20.75 16.30 11.20
C VAL A 136 21.33 15.81 12.53
N ASP A 137 20.58 15.93 13.62
CA ASP A 137 20.99 15.48 14.96
C ASP A 137 20.64 14.01 15.18
N LEU A 138 21.38 13.12 14.52
CA LEU A 138 21.28 11.68 14.74
C LEU A 138 22.63 11.11 15.18
N GLN A 139 22.59 10.25 16.19
CA GLN A 139 23.75 9.55 16.73
C GLN A 139 23.46 8.06 16.80
N PHE A 140 24.50 7.26 16.55
CA PHE A 140 24.42 5.81 16.44
C PHE A 140 25.47 5.15 17.34
N GLU A 141 25.02 4.34 18.29
CA GLU A 141 25.89 3.51 19.13
C GLU A 141 25.79 2.05 18.67
N LEU A 142 26.91 1.48 18.23
CA LEU A 142 26.99 0.08 17.76
C LEU A 142 27.30 -0.86 18.94
N PHE A 143 26.43 -1.84 19.16
CA PHE A 143 26.57 -2.89 20.16
C PHE A 143 26.47 -4.26 19.49
N GLY A 144 27.58 -4.71 18.87
CA GLY A 144 27.56 -5.94 18.06
C GLY A 144 26.65 -5.76 16.84
N ASP A 145 25.63 -6.61 16.71
CA ASP A 145 24.65 -6.56 15.62
C ASP A 145 23.51 -5.55 15.87
N ASP A 146 23.40 -4.99 17.08
CA ASP A 146 22.38 -4.00 17.44
C ASP A 146 22.92 -2.57 17.35
N CYS A 147 22.07 -1.66 16.87
CA CYS A 147 22.38 -0.23 16.77
C CYS A 147 21.35 0.57 17.57
N LYS A 148 21.80 1.40 18.50
CA LYS A 148 20.93 2.31 19.25
C LYS A 148 20.97 3.69 18.60
N ILE A 149 19.80 4.23 18.32
CA ILE A 149 19.63 5.58 17.77
C ILE A 149 19.31 6.59 18.88
N SER A 150 19.97 7.75 18.85
CA SER A 150 19.71 8.90 19.73
C SER A 150 19.74 10.21 18.93
N GLY A 151 19.34 11.31 19.57
CA GLY A 151 19.16 12.61 18.93
C GLY A 151 17.71 12.91 18.56
N ALA A 152 17.52 13.85 17.65
CA ALA A 152 16.22 14.35 17.22
C ALA A 152 16.17 14.70 15.72
N LEU A 153 14.96 14.65 15.17
CA LEU A 153 14.64 15.03 13.80
C LEU A 153 13.65 16.20 13.83
N SER A 154 13.79 17.14 12.91
CA SER A 154 12.72 18.10 12.63
C SER A 154 11.63 17.46 11.74
N PRO A 155 10.40 18.00 11.68
CA PRO A 155 9.39 17.60 10.70
C PRO A 155 9.90 17.62 9.25
N ARG A 156 10.78 18.57 8.94
CA ARG A 156 11.45 18.68 7.65
C ARG A 156 12.36 17.48 7.38
N ASP A 157 13.14 17.04 8.38
CA ASP A 157 14.01 15.87 8.23
C ASP A 157 13.19 14.59 8.01
N VAL A 158 12.07 14.44 8.72
CA VAL A 158 11.14 13.32 8.51
C VAL A 158 10.54 13.37 7.10
N CYS A 159 10.13 14.55 6.62
CA CYS A 159 9.64 14.72 5.26
C CYS A 159 10.70 14.32 4.22
N MET A 160 11.94 14.79 4.37
CA MET A 160 13.05 14.43 3.46
C MET A 160 13.33 12.93 3.46
N LEU A 161 13.36 12.29 4.63
CA LEU A 161 13.54 10.85 4.75
C LEU A 161 12.44 10.09 4.01
N LEU A 162 11.18 10.47 4.20
CA LEU A 162 10.04 9.84 3.52
C LEU A 162 10.10 10.06 2.00
N CYS A 163 10.50 11.24 1.52
CA CYS A 163 10.73 11.50 0.11
C CYS A 163 11.83 10.60 -0.49
N ILE A 164 12.93 10.36 0.24
CA ILE A 164 13.98 9.42 -0.17
C ILE A 164 13.41 8.00 -0.26
N CYS A 165 12.65 7.56 0.74
CA CYS A 165 12.00 6.24 0.73
C CYS A 165 11.00 6.10 -0.44
N TRP A 166 10.23 7.13 -0.74
CA TRP A 166 9.34 7.18 -1.90
C TRP A 166 10.10 6.95 -3.20
N ILE A 167 11.23 7.64 -3.38
CA ILE A 167 12.06 7.52 -4.60
C ILE A 167 12.71 6.15 -4.70
N PHE A 168 13.18 5.59 -3.58
CA PHE A 168 13.66 4.21 -3.54
C PHE A 168 12.59 3.21 -4.01
N SER A 169 11.34 3.38 -3.58
CA SER A 169 10.21 2.58 -4.06
C SER A 169 9.89 2.82 -5.54
N CYS A 170 9.92 4.08 -6.01
CA CYS A 170 9.72 4.41 -7.43
C CYS A 170 10.76 3.71 -8.30
N ASP A 171 12.03 3.94 -7.99
CA ASP A 171 13.18 3.52 -8.79
C ASP A 171 13.27 2.00 -8.89
N SER A 172 13.14 1.31 -7.75
CA SER A 172 13.13 -0.16 -7.72
C SER A 172 12.01 -0.75 -8.58
N ARG A 173 10.83 -0.12 -8.58
CA ARG A 173 9.71 -0.55 -9.42
C ARG A 173 9.97 -0.28 -10.90
N MET A 174 10.52 0.86 -11.27
CA MET A 174 10.82 1.20 -12.67
C MET A 174 11.87 0.25 -13.27
N LEU A 175 12.90 -0.09 -12.50
CA LEU A 175 13.91 -1.08 -12.90
C LEU A 175 13.29 -2.46 -13.10
N ARG A 176 12.40 -2.90 -12.19
CA ARG A 176 11.68 -4.18 -12.33
C ARG A 176 10.83 -4.25 -13.61
N LEU A 177 10.30 -3.12 -14.07
CA LEU A 177 9.43 -3.03 -15.24
C LEU A 177 10.19 -2.76 -16.55
N ASN A 178 11.53 -2.66 -16.53
CA ASN A 178 12.35 -2.25 -17.69
C ASN A 178 11.90 -0.93 -18.34
N ALA A 179 11.24 -0.05 -17.58
CA ALA A 179 10.71 1.23 -18.04
C ALA A 179 11.84 2.29 -18.00
N GLY A 180 12.87 2.11 -18.84
CA GLY A 180 14.13 2.85 -18.73
C GLY A 180 14.73 3.29 -20.07
N LYS A 181 13.94 3.94 -20.94
CA LYS A 181 14.48 4.57 -22.18
C LYS A 181 14.12 6.05 -22.35
N GLY A 182 13.48 6.68 -21.37
CA GLY A 182 13.26 8.13 -21.32
C GLY A 182 13.68 8.65 -19.95
N GLY A 183 14.25 9.86 -19.89
CA GLY A 183 14.65 10.49 -18.62
C GLY A 183 13.50 10.46 -17.60
N VAL A 184 13.72 9.77 -16.49
CA VAL A 184 12.68 9.53 -15.47
C VAL A 184 12.37 10.83 -14.76
N LYS A 185 11.14 11.32 -14.89
CA LYS A 185 10.62 12.40 -14.05
C LYS A 185 10.07 11.78 -12.77
N PHE A 186 10.57 12.23 -11.63
CA PHE A 186 10.04 11.82 -10.33
C PHE A 186 9.08 12.89 -9.83
N SER A 187 7.80 12.54 -9.66
CA SER A 187 6.86 13.38 -8.92
C SER A 187 6.80 12.90 -7.47
N ILE A 188 6.92 13.84 -6.53
CA ILE A 188 6.77 13.55 -5.10
C ILE A 188 5.31 13.84 -4.73
N PRO A 189 4.55 12.85 -4.25
CA PRO A 189 3.16 13.04 -3.87
C PRO A 189 3.08 13.76 -2.52
N ASP A 190 1.90 14.28 -2.21
CA ASP A 190 1.62 14.79 -0.86
C ASP A 190 1.70 13.65 0.16
N ILE A 191 2.71 13.73 1.03
CA ILE A 191 2.98 12.81 2.15
C ILE A 191 2.81 13.50 3.50
N SER A 192 2.20 14.70 3.55
CA SER A 192 2.06 15.49 4.78
C SER A 192 1.35 14.72 5.89
N HIS A 193 0.38 13.87 5.54
CA HIS A 193 -0.34 13.00 6.45
C HIS A 193 0.54 12.00 7.21
N LEU A 194 1.64 11.54 6.61
CA LEU A 194 2.65 10.70 7.29
C LEU A 194 3.53 11.55 8.22
N VAL A 195 3.91 12.75 7.80
CA VAL A 195 4.71 13.66 8.64
C VAL A 195 3.92 14.09 9.87
N PHE A 196 2.64 14.45 9.72
CA PHE A 196 1.76 14.75 10.84
C PHE A 196 1.58 13.56 11.79
N SER A 197 1.57 12.33 11.26
CA SER A 197 1.51 11.11 12.08
C SER A 197 2.75 10.95 12.96
N ALA A 198 3.93 11.23 12.39
CA ALA A 198 5.18 11.22 13.12
C ALA A 198 5.24 12.31 14.19
N ILE A 199 4.74 13.53 13.89
CA ILE A 199 4.61 14.64 14.84
C ILE A 199 3.68 14.25 15.98
N GLU A 200 2.49 13.74 15.68
CA GLU A 200 1.50 13.34 16.70
C GLU A 200 2.07 12.27 17.64
N ALA A 201 2.78 11.27 17.11
CA ALA A 201 3.41 10.22 17.91
C ALA A 201 4.51 10.74 18.85
N CYS A 202 5.11 11.90 18.55
CA CYS A 202 6.17 12.48 19.36
C CYS A 202 5.68 13.46 20.44
N ARG A 203 4.45 13.96 20.32
CA ARG A 203 3.88 14.95 21.24
C ARG A 203 3.59 14.35 22.62
N GLU A 204 3.72 15.20 23.63
CA GLU A 204 3.32 14.93 25.01
C GLU A 204 2.24 15.95 25.38
N GLY A 205 1.02 15.49 25.69
CA GLY A 205 -0.10 16.34 26.13
C GLY A 205 -1.21 16.58 25.10
N ASP A 206 -2.37 17.01 25.61
CA ASP A 206 -3.67 17.11 24.92
C ASP A 206 -3.91 18.48 24.22
N ALA A 207 -2.91 19.37 24.20
CA ALA A 207 -3.05 20.66 23.52
C ALA A 207 -3.01 20.43 22.00
N GLY A 208 -4.19 20.41 21.37
CA GLY A 208 -4.38 20.06 19.97
C GLY A 208 -3.64 21.01 19.02
N LEU A 209 -2.67 20.48 18.28
CA LEU A 209 -2.19 21.13 17.07
C LEU A 209 -3.30 21.00 16.03
N ASP A 210 -3.66 22.10 15.38
CA ASP A 210 -4.59 22.03 14.27
C ASP A 210 -3.87 21.51 13.02
N PHE A 211 -3.94 20.19 12.81
CA PHE A 211 -3.36 19.52 11.63
C PHE A 211 -4.02 19.93 10.32
N TRP A 212 -5.14 20.65 10.36
CA TRP A 212 -5.83 21.10 9.15
C TRP A 212 -5.17 22.33 8.53
N ASP A 213 -4.64 23.24 9.35
CA ASP A 213 -4.12 24.54 8.91
C ASP A 213 -2.59 24.70 9.07
N SER A 214 -1.93 23.68 9.64
CA SER A 214 -0.48 23.71 9.80
C SER A 214 0.23 23.27 8.53
N SER A 215 1.22 24.03 8.04
CA SER A 215 2.20 23.51 7.09
C SER A 215 3.30 22.74 7.82
N VAL A 216 3.80 21.66 7.23
CA VAL A 216 4.97 20.92 7.75
C VAL A 216 6.17 21.85 7.94
N SER A 217 6.36 22.82 7.04
CA SER A 217 7.46 23.79 7.08
C SER A 217 7.38 24.77 8.26
N GLU A 218 6.20 24.97 8.83
CA GLU A 218 5.95 25.96 9.89
C GLU A 218 6.08 25.39 11.30
N ILE A 219 6.15 24.06 11.42
CA ILE A 219 6.21 23.38 12.72
C ILE A 219 7.67 23.30 13.18
N ASP A 220 8.05 24.18 14.10
CA ASP A 220 9.35 24.13 14.78
C ASP A 220 9.24 23.24 16.04
N MET A 221 9.49 21.94 15.86
CA MET A 221 9.49 20.94 16.94
C MET A 221 10.63 19.95 16.74
N GLN A 222 11.28 19.56 17.84
CA GLN A 222 12.24 18.46 17.83
C GLN A 222 11.53 17.14 18.12
N LEU A 223 11.65 16.18 17.21
CA LEU A 223 11.03 14.87 17.27
C LEU A 223 12.10 13.85 17.73
N PRO A 224 12.00 13.29 18.95
CA PRO A 224 13.02 12.37 19.44
C PRO A 224 13.17 11.15 18.52
N ALA A 225 14.41 10.83 18.13
CA ALA A 225 14.68 9.76 17.16
C ALA A 225 14.10 8.40 17.58
N ALA A 226 14.14 8.10 18.88
CA ALA A 226 13.55 6.87 19.43
C ALA A 226 12.02 6.81 19.27
N LYS A 227 11.31 7.94 19.38
CA LYS A 227 9.85 8.00 19.16
C LYS A 227 9.50 7.87 17.68
N ILE A 228 10.29 8.48 16.80
CA ILE A 228 10.15 8.31 15.34
C ILE A 228 10.42 6.87 14.92
N HIS A 229 11.44 6.23 15.49
CA HIS A 229 11.73 4.82 15.26
C HIS A 229 10.55 3.92 15.66
N LEU A 230 10.00 4.13 16.87
CA LEU A 230 8.81 3.40 17.34
C LEU A 230 7.57 3.68 16.49
N TRP A 231 7.37 4.93 16.08
CA TRP A 231 6.28 5.33 15.18
C TRP A 231 6.35 4.58 13.86
N ALA A 232 7.53 4.52 13.24
CA ALA A 232 7.72 3.84 11.97
C ALA A 232 7.44 2.34 12.09
N LEU A 233 7.95 1.68 13.14
CA LEU A 233 7.67 0.27 13.40
C LEU A 233 6.18 -0.04 13.62
N LYS A 234 5.43 0.92 14.19
CA LYS A 234 4.00 0.75 14.47
C LYS A 234 3.13 1.02 13.24
N ASN A 235 3.34 2.14 12.55
CA ASN A 235 2.44 2.63 11.50
C ASN A 235 2.89 2.25 10.08
N VAL A 236 4.20 2.21 9.84
CA VAL A 236 4.81 1.96 8.53
C VAL A 236 5.96 0.96 8.63
N PRO A 237 5.71 -0.27 9.13
CA PRO A 237 6.76 -1.25 9.45
C PRO A 237 7.63 -1.64 8.26
N HIS A 238 7.17 -1.38 7.03
CA HIS A 238 7.88 -1.67 5.79
C HIS A 238 8.65 -0.48 5.21
N LEU A 239 8.80 0.62 5.95
CA LEU A 239 9.54 1.80 5.47
C LEU A 239 11.00 1.47 5.12
N ALA A 240 11.66 0.61 5.90
CA ALA A 240 13.03 0.19 5.61
C ALA A 240 13.15 -0.71 4.38
N ASP A 241 12.07 -1.43 4.03
CA ASP A 241 12.04 -2.29 2.85
C ASP A 241 12.18 -1.47 1.56
N CYS A 242 11.79 -0.19 1.55
CA CYS A 242 12.05 0.73 0.44
C CYS A 242 13.55 0.75 0.07
N PHE A 243 14.42 0.86 1.08
CA PHE A 243 15.87 0.88 0.89
C PHE A 243 16.40 -0.49 0.45
N GLN A 244 15.93 -1.57 1.06
CA GLN A 244 16.32 -2.93 0.65
C GLN A 244 15.93 -3.22 -0.80
N GLN A 245 14.71 -2.88 -1.20
CA GLN A 245 14.21 -3.06 -2.55
C GLN A 245 15.01 -2.24 -3.57
N PHE A 246 15.40 -1.01 -3.20
CA PHE A 246 16.28 -0.18 -4.02
C PHE A 246 17.66 -0.82 -4.24
N VAL A 247 18.36 -1.21 -3.18
CA VAL A 247 19.68 -1.85 -3.29
C VAL A 247 19.59 -3.17 -4.04
N HIS A 248 18.57 -3.98 -3.76
CA HIS A 248 18.31 -5.21 -4.48
C HIS A 248 18.10 -4.97 -5.97
N ALA A 249 17.22 -4.04 -6.34
CA ALA A 249 16.92 -3.76 -7.73
C ALA A 249 18.13 -3.24 -8.49
N ARG A 250 18.88 -2.29 -7.89
CA ARG A 250 20.08 -1.70 -8.50
C ARG A 250 21.20 -2.69 -8.73
N LEU A 251 21.36 -3.70 -7.88
CA LEU A 251 22.40 -4.72 -8.06
C LEU A 251 21.93 -5.91 -8.92
N CYS A 252 20.67 -6.31 -8.81
CA CYS A 252 20.17 -7.53 -9.47
C CYS A 252 19.63 -7.32 -10.88
N TYR A 253 19.22 -6.10 -11.24
CA TYR A 253 18.70 -5.78 -12.58
C TYR A 253 19.68 -4.99 -13.46
N LEU A 254 20.98 -5.03 -13.15
CA LEU A 254 22.01 -4.45 -14.01
C LEU A 254 22.01 -5.12 -15.39
N THR A 255 21.78 -4.32 -16.43
CA THR A 255 21.92 -4.74 -17.82
C THR A 255 23.33 -4.39 -18.33
N PRO A 256 23.92 -5.20 -19.22
CA PRO A 256 25.15 -4.82 -19.91
C PRO A 256 24.93 -3.52 -20.69
N PRO A 257 25.95 -2.64 -20.82
CA PRO A 257 25.86 -1.51 -21.72
C PRO A 257 25.79 -2.03 -23.16
N GLU A 258 24.59 -2.07 -23.74
CA GLU A 258 24.45 -2.23 -25.19
C GLU A 258 24.93 -0.94 -25.85
N GLN A 259 25.81 -1.10 -26.86
CA GLN A 259 26.29 -0.04 -27.73
C GLN A 259 25.10 0.82 -28.18
N GLU A 260 25.14 2.12 -27.88
CA GLU A 260 24.15 3.12 -28.29
C GLU A 260 23.83 3.00 -29.79
N LYS A 261 22.80 2.24 -30.14
CA LYS A 261 22.10 2.40 -31.40
C LYS A 261 20.96 3.37 -31.14
N LEU A 262 21.27 4.64 -31.42
CA LEU A 262 20.30 5.70 -31.63
C LEU A 262 19.39 5.31 -32.79
N ASP A 263 18.30 4.61 -32.51
CA ASP A 263 17.14 4.62 -33.39
C ASP A 263 16.17 5.68 -32.87
N PRO A 264 15.85 6.72 -33.66
CA PRO A 264 14.95 7.77 -33.22
C PRO A 264 13.52 7.23 -33.24
N SER A 265 13.01 6.80 -32.09
CA SER A 265 11.58 6.56 -31.93
C SER A 265 10.87 7.90 -31.75
N CYS A 266 10.20 8.34 -32.82
CA CYS A 266 9.25 9.45 -32.79
C CYS A 266 8.15 9.16 -31.76
N SER A 267 8.20 9.79 -30.59
CA SER A 267 7.03 9.91 -29.72
C SER A 267 6.24 11.14 -30.19
N SER A 268 5.03 10.91 -30.68
CA SER A 268 4.08 11.99 -30.91
C SER A 268 3.68 12.55 -29.54
N ALA A 269 4.00 13.82 -29.31
CA ALA A 269 3.50 14.59 -28.18
C ALA A 269 1.97 14.69 -28.28
N HIS A 270 1.27 13.75 -27.65
CA HIS A 270 -0.09 13.98 -27.21
C HIS A 270 0.02 14.51 -25.79
N GLU A 271 0.01 15.83 -25.67
CA GLU A 271 -0.34 16.52 -24.44
C GLU A 271 -1.74 16.05 -24.03
N SER A 272 -1.76 15.00 -23.22
CA SER A 272 -2.97 14.47 -22.62
C SER A 272 -3.08 15.16 -21.27
N SER A 273 -4.03 16.07 -21.16
CA SER A 273 -4.41 16.76 -19.93
C SER A 273 -4.82 15.74 -18.84
N SER A 274 -3.84 15.15 -18.14
CA SER A 274 -4.06 14.21 -17.02
C SER A 274 -4.33 14.92 -15.70
N SER A 275 -4.14 16.25 -15.65
CA SER A 275 -4.19 17.04 -14.43
C SER A 275 -5.60 17.18 -13.80
N ALA A 276 -6.68 16.81 -14.50
CA ALA A 276 -8.05 17.00 -14.00
C ALA A 276 -8.65 15.78 -13.28
N ILE A 277 -8.09 14.58 -13.43
CA ILE A 277 -8.67 13.34 -12.86
C ILE A 277 -8.16 13.06 -11.44
N SER A 278 -6.97 13.57 -11.08
CA SER A 278 -6.36 13.38 -9.76
C SER A 278 -7.07 14.15 -8.63
N GLU A 279 -7.79 15.24 -8.94
CA GLU A 279 -8.39 16.12 -7.92
C GLU A 279 -9.64 15.54 -7.23
N HIS A 280 -10.20 14.42 -7.71
CA HIS A 280 -11.47 13.87 -7.20
C HIS A 280 -11.38 12.49 -6.56
N ARG A 281 -10.17 11.91 -6.39
CA ARG A 281 -10.00 10.59 -5.79
C ARG A 281 -9.60 10.67 -4.31
N LEU A 282 -10.23 9.84 -3.48
CA LEU A 282 -9.82 9.67 -2.09
C LEU A 282 -8.46 8.96 -2.01
N LEU A 283 -8.24 7.95 -2.87
CA LEU A 283 -6.95 7.25 -2.95
C LEU A 283 -5.95 8.01 -3.85
N THR A 284 -5.31 9.02 -3.27
CA THR A 284 -4.14 9.71 -3.88
C THR A 284 -2.89 8.83 -3.81
N PRO A 285 -1.87 9.04 -4.67
CA PRO A 285 -0.60 8.31 -4.62
C PRO A 285 0.06 8.28 -3.24
N GLY A 286 0.09 9.40 -2.51
CA GLY A 286 0.67 9.47 -1.17
C GLY A 286 -0.07 8.60 -0.15
N ARG A 287 -1.40 8.61 -0.16
CA ARG A 287 -2.24 7.74 0.70
C ARG A 287 -2.11 6.27 0.34
N ALA A 288 -2.09 5.94 -0.96
CA ALA A 288 -1.83 4.58 -1.42
C ALA A 288 -0.48 4.08 -0.92
N TRP A 289 0.54 4.95 -0.96
CA TRP A 289 1.86 4.64 -0.46
C TRP A 289 1.86 4.37 1.03
N ALA A 290 1.30 5.28 1.83
CA ALA A 290 1.16 5.13 3.27
C ALA A 290 0.49 3.80 3.66
N ILE A 291 -0.59 3.42 2.96
CA ILE A 291 -1.23 2.12 3.15
C ILE A 291 -0.28 0.99 2.76
N SER A 292 0.40 1.06 1.62
CA SER A 292 1.31 0.00 1.15
C SER A 292 2.45 -0.30 2.13
N LEU A 293 2.94 0.71 2.86
CA LEU A 293 3.95 0.55 3.91
C LEU A 293 3.48 -0.25 5.14
N SER A 294 2.19 -0.54 5.25
CA SER A 294 1.61 -1.44 6.26
C SER A 294 1.32 -2.85 5.75
N LEU A 295 1.50 -3.10 4.44
CA LEU A 295 1.11 -4.34 3.76
C LEU A 295 2.31 -5.20 3.36
N ARG A 296 2.05 -6.47 3.04
CA ARG A 296 3.04 -7.43 2.52
C ARG A 296 2.48 -8.22 1.34
N GLY A 297 3.37 -8.82 0.56
CA GLY A 297 3.05 -9.81 -0.47
C GLY A 297 2.16 -9.23 -1.58
N ALA A 298 1.17 -10.02 -2.02
CA ALA A 298 0.32 -9.65 -3.16
C ALA A 298 -0.46 -8.33 -2.96
N MET A 299 -0.91 -8.04 -1.74
CA MET A 299 -1.62 -6.78 -1.47
C MET A 299 -0.71 -5.55 -1.58
N TYR A 300 0.56 -5.69 -1.18
CA TYR A 300 1.56 -4.64 -1.39
C TYR A 300 1.76 -4.38 -2.89
N GLU A 301 1.97 -5.44 -3.68
CA GLU A 301 2.18 -5.33 -5.12
C GLU A 301 0.96 -4.67 -5.82
N GLU A 302 -0.27 -5.05 -5.49
CA GLU A 302 -1.47 -4.42 -6.06
C GLU A 302 -1.65 -2.96 -5.59
N MET A 303 -1.41 -2.65 -4.31
CA MET A 303 -1.47 -1.27 -3.81
C MET A 303 -0.38 -0.38 -4.42
N SER A 304 0.80 -0.95 -4.68
CA SER A 304 1.92 -0.22 -5.29
C SER A 304 1.55 0.33 -6.67
N LYS A 305 0.66 -0.35 -7.41
CA LYS A 305 0.13 0.12 -8.70
C LYS A 305 -0.59 1.46 -8.59
N ALA A 306 -1.34 1.67 -7.51
CA ALA A 306 -2.01 2.93 -7.23
C ALA A 306 -1.05 4.04 -6.75
N CYS A 307 0.12 3.65 -6.21
CA CYS A 307 1.18 4.60 -5.81
C CYS A 307 1.86 5.20 -7.04
N PHE A 308 2.25 4.35 -8.00
CA PHE A 308 2.94 4.78 -9.22
C PHE A 308 2.07 4.40 -10.43
N PRO A 309 1.09 5.25 -10.79
CA PRO A 309 0.29 5.02 -11.98
C PRO A 309 1.22 5.05 -13.20
N SER A 310 1.30 3.93 -13.92
CA SER A 310 1.80 3.92 -15.30
C SER A 310 0.77 4.60 -16.20
N ASP A 311 1.19 5.13 -17.34
CA ASP A 311 0.28 5.69 -18.35
C ASP A 311 -0.74 4.67 -18.88
N ASP A 312 -0.54 3.38 -18.60
CA ASP A 312 -1.52 2.34 -18.82
C ASP A 312 -2.71 2.48 -17.86
N ASN A 313 -3.93 2.48 -18.41
CA ASN A 313 -5.23 2.56 -17.72
C ASN A 313 -5.47 1.53 -16.57
N GLU A 314 -4.51 0.67 -16.24
CA GLU A 314 -4.59 -0.39 -15.23
C GLU A 314 -4.97 0.11 -13.82
N THR A 315 -4.67 1.36 -13.46
CA THR A 315 -5.07 1.89 -12.14
C THR A 315 -6.57 2.12 -12.02
N ILE A 316 -7.27 2.39 -13.11
CA ILE A 316 -8.74 2.50 -13.12
C ILE A 316 -9.37 1.12 -12.97
N ASP A 317 -8.73 0.08 -13.50
CA ASP A 317 -9.22 -1.30 -13.45
C ASP A 317 -9.29 -1.89 -12.04
N ASN A 318 -8.71 -1.25 -11.02
CA ASN A 318 -8.83 -1.69 -9.63
C ASN A 318 -9.96 -0.99 -8.84
N LEU A 319 -10.54 0.09 -9.36
CA LEU A 319 -11.68 0.77 -8.73
C LEU A 319 -12.97 -0.04 -8.94
N LEU A 320 -13.59 -0.50 -7.86
CA LEU A 320 -14.82 -1.30 -7.88
C LEU A 320 -16.08 -0.44 -7.81
N TYR A 321 -16.07 0.59 -6.97
CA TYR A 321 -17.22 1.47 -6.73
C TYR A 321 -16.75 2.87 -6.35
N GLN A 322 -17.42 3.89 -6.89
CA GLN A 322 -17.22 5.28 -6.50
C GLN A 322 -18.56 5.99 -6.38
N SER A 323 -18.89 6.48 -5.19
CA SER A 323 -20.22 7.03 -4.91
C SER A 323 -20.59 8.28 -5.72
N SER A 324 -19.59 9.06 -6.17
CA SER A 324 -19.82 10.23 -7.03
C SER A 324 -20.22 9.86 -8.46
N VAL A 325 -19.86 8.66 -8.92
CA VAL A 325 -20.14 8.16 -10.29
C VAL A 325 -21.29 7.16 -10.28
N ASP A 326 -21.29 6.21 -9.35
CA ASP A 326 -22.26 5.11 -9.26
C ASP A 326 -23.52 5.46 -8.46
N GLY A 327 -23.49 6.60 -7.75
CA GLY A 327 -24.51 7.02 -6.81
C GLY A 327 -24.35 6.41 -5.41
N LYS A 328 -24.93 7.08 -4.41
CA LYS A 328 -24.90 6.65 -3.00
C LYS A 328 -25.94 5.57 -2.71
N GLY A 329 -25.67 4.78 -1.68
CA GLY A 329 -26.59 3.79 -1.13
C GLY A 329 -26.21 2.34 -1.40
N LEU A 330 -26.63 1.48 -0.48
CA LEU A 330 -26.23 0.09 -0.37
C LEU A 330 -26.62 -0.74 -1.60
N ASN A 331 -27.76 -0.43 -2.24
CA ASN A 331 -28.18 -1.09 -3.48
C ASN A 331 -27.23 -0.82 -4.65
N ARG A 332 -26.72 0.42 -4.77
CA ARG A 332 -25.75 0.80 -5.81
C ARG A 332 -24.40 0.18 -5.53
N PHE A 333 -23.97 0.21 -4.28
CA PHE A 333 -22.77 -0.48 -3.80
C PHE A 333 -22.78 -1.97 -4.18
N TRP A 334 -23.83 -2.72 -3.83
CA TRP A 334 -23.90 -4.15 -4.12
C TRP A 334 -23.84 -4.45 -5.61
N SER A 335 -24.53 -3.67 -6.44
CA SER A 335 -24.51 -3.86 -7.91
C SER A 335 -23.12 -3.77 -8.54
N ARG A 336 -22.16 -3.13 -7.85
CA ARG A 336 -20.79 -2.94 -8.30
C ARG A 336 -19.79 -3.90 -7.64
N VAL A 337 -19.97 -4.17 -6.36
CA VAL A 337 -18.97 -4.87 -5.53
C VAL A 337 -19.24 -6.37 -5.43
N GLU A 338 -20.49 -6.80 -5.61
CA GLU A 338 -20.88 -8.21 -5.49
C GLU A 338 -20.11 -9.11 -6.47
N GLY A 339 -19.72 -10.30 -5.98
CA GLY A 339 -18.98 -11.28 -6.76
C GLY A 339 -17.45 -11.06 -6.82
N TYR A 340 -16.94 -9.94 -6.29
CA TYR A 340 -15.49 -9.75 -6.17
C TYR A 340 -14.92 -10.62 -5.05
N ASN A 341 -14.07 -11.59 -5.40
CA ASN A 341 -13.49 -12.52 -4.43
C ASN A 341 -12.00 -12.25 -4.23
N GLY A 342 -11.68 -11.17 -3.51
CA GLY A 342 -10.32 -10.79 -3.19
C GLY A 342 -10.26 -9.68 -2.13
N PRO A 343 -9.05 -9.32 -1.66
CA PRO A 343 -8.89 -8.24 -0.70
C PRO A 343 -9.44 -6.92 -1.24
N THR A 344 -10.13 -6.16 -0.39
CA THR A 344 -10.85 -4.95 -0.80
C THR A 344 -10.59 -3.82 0.19
N LEU A 345 -10.28 -2.63 -0.31
CA LEU A 345 -10.11 -1.40 0.47
C LEU A 345 -11.29 -0.47 0.24
N MET A 346 -12.02 -0.14 1.30
CA MET A 346 -13.05 0.90 1.28
C MET A 346 -12.51 2.18 1.89
N LEU A 347 -12.68 3.31 1.22
CA LEU A 347 -12.37 4.64 1.72
C LEU A 347 -13.65 5.45 1.92
N ILE A 348 -13.72 6.17 3.02
CA ILE A 348 -14.86 7.01 3.39
C ILE A 348 -14.33 8.40 3.71
N SER A 349 -14.83 9.40 2.98
CA SER A 349 -14.64 10.82 3.27
C SER A 349 -15.91 11.37 3.91
N ALA A 350 -15.79 11.93 5.11
CA ALA A 350 -16.93 12.44 5.86
C ALA A 350 -16.55 13.67 6.69
N CYS A 351 -17.55 14.48 7.01
CA CYS A 351 -17.37 15.66 7.85
C CYS A 351 -18.49 15.75 8.89
N GLU A 352 -18.13 16.19 10.09
CA GLU A 352 -19.11 16.55 11.13
C GLU A 352 -19.98 17.72 10.66
N GLN A 353 -21.26 17.77 11.05
CA GLN A 353 -22.19 18.84 10.65
C GLN A 353 -21.94 20.20 11.34
N LYS A 354 -20.74 20.41 11.90
CA LYS A 354 -20.35 21.68 12.53
C LYS A 354 -19.95 22.68 11.45
N THR A 355 -20.37 23.93 11.60
CA THR A 355 -19.94 25.06 10.76
C THR A 355 -18.41 25.15 10.81
N ASN A 356 -17.73 24.91 9.67
CA ASN A 356 -16.27 24.88 9.45
C ASN A 356 -15.53 23.55 9.66
N ALA A 357 -16.22 22.42 9.87
CA ALA A 357 -15.51 21.14 9.91
C ALA A 357 -14.98 20.76 8.50
N ARG A 358 -13.77 20.22 8.44
CA ARG A 358 -13.14 19.70 7.20
C ARG A 358 -13.35 18.20 7.07
N PRO A 359 -13.45 17.67 5.84
CA PRO A 359 -13.65 16.25 5.65
C PRO A 359 -12.40 15.46 6.04
N TRP A 360 -12.56 14.52 6.97
CA TRP A 360 -11.56 13.51 7.27
C TRP A 360 -11.76 12.30 6.38
N ILE A 361 -10.68 11.53 6.20
CA ILE A 361 -10.69 10.33 5.37
C ILE A 361 -10.23 9.14 6.21
N ILE A 362 -11.06 8.11 6.24
CA ILE A 362 -10.77 6.82 6.88
C ILE A 362 -10.83 5.70 5.85
N GLY A 363 -10.18 4.59 6.17
CA GLY A 363 -10.17 3.40 5.33
C GLY A 363 -10.45 2.12 6.12
N ALA A 364 -11.00 1.13 5.45
CA ALA A 364 -11.14 -0.23 5.95
C ALA A 364 -10.67 -1.21 4.87
N LEU A 365 -9.65 -1.99 5.20
CA LEU A 365 -9.11 -3.07 4.37
C LEU A 365 -9.61 -4.41 4.88
N THR A 366 -10.14 -5.22 3.97
CA THR A 366 -10.62 -6.57 4.23
C THR A 366 -9.84 -7.55 3.35
N ASN A 367 -9.48 -8.72 3.88
CA ASN A 367 -8.75 -9.73 3.09
C ASN A 367 -9.65 -10.56 2.15
N GLY A 368 -10.97 -10.36 2.22
CA GLY A 368 -11.94 -10.96 1.32
C GLY A 368 -12.90 -9.89 0.77
N GLY A 369 -13.72 -10.28 -0.20
CA GLY A 369 -14.77 -9.43 -0.74
C GLY A 369 -15.91 -9.20 0.24
N PHE A 370 -16.78 -8.24 -0.09
CA PHE A 370 -17.98 -7.99 0.69
C PHE A 370 -19.04 -9.07 0.44
N GLU A 371 -19.73 -9.46 1.50
CA GLU A 371 -20.79 -10.48 1.49
C GLU A 371 -22.05 -9.94 2.16
N ASN A 372 -23.22 -10.13 1.54
CA ASN A 372 -24.48 -9.70 2.15
C ASN A 372 -24.93 -10.70 3.23
N LYS A 373 -24.60 -10.40 4.49
CA LYS A 373 -24.84 -11.24 5.66
C LYS A 373 -25.38 -10.42 6.81
N ASP A 374 -26.31 -11.02 7.55
CA ASP A 374 -26.88 -10.47 8.77
C ASP A 374 -26.04 -10.78 10.03
N ILE A 375 -24.82 -11.28 9.84
CA ILE A 375 -23.81 -11.59 10.85
C ILE A 375 -22.43 -11.09 10.40
N TYR A 376 -21.52 -10.91 11.35
CA TYR A 376 -20.14 -10.55 11.05
C TYR A 376 -19.40 -11.66 10.29
N TYR A 377 -18.53 -11.26 9.37
CA TYR A 377 -17.67 -12.13 8.57
C TYR A 377 -16.28 -11.50 8.36
N GLY A 378 -15.42 -12.22 7.65
CA GLY A 378 -14.02 -11.87 7.45
C GLY A 378 -13.08 -12.62 8.39
N ASN A 379 -11.81 -12.72 8.00
CA ASN A 379 -10.77 -13.42 8.76
C ASN A 379 -9.66 -12.48 9.26
N SER A 380 -9.48 -11.35 8.60
CA SER A 380 -8.42 -10.37 8.84
C SER A 380 -8.72 -9.09 8.06
N GLY A 381 -8.13 -8.00 8.52
CA GLY A 381 -8.26 -6.68 7.93
C GLY A 381 -7.57 -5.63 8.79
N SER A 382 -7.63 -4.38 8.34
CA SER A 382 -7.05 -3.21 9.01
C SER A 382 -7.99 -2.01 8.87
N LEU A 383 -8.01 -1.13 9.87
CA LEU A 383 -8.60 0.21 9.73
C LEU A 383 -7.50 1.25 9.55
N TYR A 384 -7.83 2.34 8.87
CA TYR A 384 -6.89 3.43 8.60
C TYR A 384 -7.53 4.78 8.93
N ALA A 385 -6.77 5.63 9.60
CA ALA A 385 -6.93 7.09 9.49
C ALA A 385 -6.00 7.53 8.36
N LEU A 386 -6.49 8.30 7.38
CA LEU A 386 -5.71 8.67 6.18
C LEU A 386 -5.52 10.17 6.03
N SER A 387 -6.47 10.97 6.50
CA SER A 387 -6.38 12.44 6.44
C SER A 387 -7.13 13.07 7.61
N PRO A 388 -6.52 14.09 8.27
CA PRO A 388 -5.25 14.73 7.94
C PRO A 388 -4.03 13.98 8.48
N VAL A 389 -4.22 13.05 9.42
CA VAL A 389 -3.14 12.28 10.05
C VAL A 389 -3.27 10.79 9.74
N PHE A 390 -2.16 10.17 9.33
CA PHE A 390 -2.13 8.74 9.02
C PHE A 390 -2.03 7.87 10.28
N HIS A 391 -2.86 6.84 10.41
CA HIS A 391 -2.64 5.76 11.38
C HIS A 391 -3.11 4.43 10.79
N ALA A 392 -2.35 3.37 11.05
CA ALA A 392 -2.74 2.01 10.69
C ALA A 392 -3.16 1.23 11.96
N PHE A 393 -4.41 0.78 11.98
CA PHE A 393 -4.97 -0.02 13.07
C PHE A 393 -5.14 -1.47 12.61
N LEU A 394 -4.10 -2.28 12.87
CA LEU A 394 -4.11 -3.69 12.52
C LEU A 394 -5.10 -4.48 13.37
N SER A 395 -5.42 -5.70 12.95
CA SER A 395 -6.22 -6.62 13.76
C SER A 395 -5.53 -6.95 15.08
N SER A 396 -6.28 -6.94 16.19
CA SER A 396 -5.75 -7.20 17.53
C SER A 396 -5.68 -8.71 17.85
N GLY A 397 -6.41 -9.53 17.08
CA GLY A 397 -6.59 -10.97 17.31
C GLY A 397 -7.55 -11.34 18.44
N ARG A 398 -8.15 -10.37 19.15
CA ARG A 398 -9.05 -10.64 20.29
C ARG A 398 -10.48 -10.96 19.88
N GLU A 399 -10.99 -10.29 18.86
CA GLU A 399 -12.33 -10.52 18.27
C GLU A 399 -12.21 -10.69 16.75
N LYS A 400 -13.27 -11.24 16.14
CA LYS A 400 -13.34 -11.57 14.70
C LYS A 400 -14.44 -10.79 13.97
N ASN A 401 -14.89 -9.69 14.56
CA ASN A 401 -16.00 -8.89 14.03
C ASN A 401 -15.46 -7.89 13.00
N PHE A 402 -14.89 -8.40 11.90
CA PHE A 402 -14.21 -7.58 10.91
C PHE A 402 -15.19 -6.76 10.08
N VAL A 403 -16.16 -7.42 9.44
CA VAL A 403 -17.12 -6.78 8.55
C VAL A 403 -18.52 -7.25 8.87
N TYR A 404 -19.46 -6.32 8.91
CA TYR A 404 -20.88 -6.58 8.91
C TYR A 404 -21.50 -5.87 7.72
N SER A 405 -22.31 -6.55 6.91
CA SER A 405 -23.02 -5.87 5.82
C SER A 405 -24.30 -6.56 5.47
N HIS A 406 -25.40 -5.88 5.77
CA HIS A 406 -26.74 -6.42 5.61
C HIS A 406 -27.60 -5.43 4.81
N SER A 407 -28.17 -5.90 3.71
CA SER A 407 -29.26 -5.19 3.02
C SER A 407 -30.63 -5.70 3.48
N HIS A 408 -31.66 -4.87 3.37
CA HIS A 408 -33.02 -5.21 3.79
C HIS A 408 -33.44 -6.63 3.35
N GLY A 409 -33.83 -7.45 4.33
CA GLY A 409 -34.45 -8.74 4.09
C GLY A 409 -35.82 -8.59 3.42
N ARG A 410 -36.23 -9.59 2.63
CA ARG A 410 -37.55 -9.63 1.97
C ARG A 410 -38.70 -9.99 2.93
N SER A 411 -38.41 -10.28 4.20
CA SER A 411 -39.37 -10.79 5.18
C SER A 411 -39.46 -9.85 6.38
N TYR A 412 -40.68 -9.65 6.88
CA TYR A 412 -40.92 -8.83 8.06
C TYR A 412 -40.36 -9.50 9.31
N GLU A 413 -39.37 -8.87 9.94
CA GLU A 413 -38.83 -9.28 11.24
C GLU A 413 -39.33 -8.33 12.34
N ALA A 414 -39.80 -8.89 13.46
CA ALA A 414 -40.31 -8.10 14.59
C ALA A 414 -39.23 -7.19 15.24
N LYS A 415 -37.95 -7.50 15.03
CA LYS A 415 -36.81 -6.68 15.43
C LYS A 415 -35.85 -6.58 14.23
N PRO A 416 -36.00 -5.56 13.36
CA PRO A 416 -35.18 -5.45 12.17
C PRO A 416 -33.72 -5.27 12.57
N LYS A 417 -32.84 -6.05 11.94
CA LYS A 417 -31.38 -5.92 12.07
C LYS A 417 -30.90 -4.61 11.43
N PRO A 418 -29.79 -4.03 11.89
CA PRO A 418 -29.28 -2.79 11.32
C PRO A 418 -28.95 -2.99 9.84
N VAL A 419 -29.44 -2.11 8.98
CA VAL A 419 -29.17 -2.16 7.55
C VAL A 419 -28.05 -1.18 7.25
N GLY A 420 -27.03 -1.64 6.54
CA GLY A 420 -25.83 -0.86 6.31
C GLY A 420 -24.57 -1.72 6.28
N LEU A 421 -23.43 -1.05 6.42
CA LEU A 421 -22.10 -1.62 6.37
C LEU A 421 -21.32 -1.18 7.60
N ALA A 422 -20.64 -2.11 8.27
CA ALA A 422 -19.91 -1.82 9.48
C ALA A 422 -18.58 -2.56 9.56
N PHE A 423 -17.64 -1.98 10.31
CA PHE A 423 -16.35 -2.56 10.59
C PHE A 423 -16.07 -2.48 12.09
N GLY A 424 -15.61 -3.58 12.69
CA GLY A 424 -15.20 -3.64 14.10
C GLY A 424 -16.35 -3.48 15.10
N GLY A 425 -16.08 -3.83 16.36
CA GLY A 425 -17.05 -3.75 17.44
C GLY A 425 -18.09 -4.88 17.43
N SER A 426 -19.32 -4.56 17.81
CA SER A 426 -20.44 -5.51 17.89
C SER A 426 -21.73 -4.85 17.39
N LEU A 427 -22.78 -5.65 17.09
CA LEU A 427 -24.04 -5.10 16.59
C LEU A 427 -24.60 -4.00 17.52
N GLY A 428 -24.85 -2.82 16.97
CA GLY A 428 -25.26 -1.59 17.66
C GLY A 428 -24.12 -0.75 18.27
N ASN A 429 -22.91 -1.31 18.37
CA ASN A 429 -21.71 -0.66 18.91
C ASN A 429 -20.53 -0.85 17.95
N GLU A 430 -20.77 -0.64 16.67
CA GLU A 430 -19.77 -0.81 15.63
C GLU A 430 -18.76 0.34 15.66
N ARG A 431 -17.49 0.02 15.39
CA ARG A 431 -16.40 1.01 15.38
C ARG A 431 -16.62 2.04 14.28
N ILE A 432 -16.99 1.57 13.10
CA ILE A 432 -17.44 2.36 11.95
C ILE A 432 -18.75 1.75 11.47
N PHE A 433 -19.79 2.56 11.30
CA PHE A 433 -21.07 2.15 10.72
C PHE A 433 -21.52 3.14 9.66
N LEU A 434 -21.78 2.66 8.45
CA LEU A 434 -22.32 3.41 7.33
C LEU A 434 -23.77 2.98 7.10
N ASP A 435 -24.68 3.95 7.03
CA ASP A 435 -26.12 3.69 6.84
C ASP A 435 -26.44 3.17 5.43
N ASP A 436 -27.71 2.83 5.19
CA ASP A 436 -28.17 2.17 3.97
C ASP A 436 -28.19 3.10 2.74
N ASP A 437 -28.31 4.41 2.94
CA ASP A 437 -28.26 5.43 1.89
C ASP A 437 -26.85 6.02 1.67
N PHE A 438 -25.86 5.62 2.47
CA PHE A 438 -24.51 6.18 2.50
C PHE A 438 -24.52 7.71 2.72
N ALA A 439 -25.51 8.23 3.46
CA ALA A 439 -25.59 9.65 3.81
C ALA A 439 -24.81 9.94 5.09
N ARG A 440 -24.78 9.00 6.04
CA ARG A 440 -24.12 9.19 7.34
C ARG A 440 -23.23 8.03 7.72
N VAL A 441 -22.11 8.38 8.33
CA VAL A 441 -21.21 7.45 8.99
C VAL A 441 -21.18 7.75 10.48
N THR A 442 -21.29 6.71 11.30
CA THR A 442 -21.09 6.78 12.74
C THR A 442 -19.73 6.18 13.07
N VAL A 443 -18.89 6.96 13.73
CA VAL A 443 -17.58 6.51 14.22
C VAL A 443 -17.58 6.55 15.74
N ARG A 444 -17.33 5.39 16.38
CA ARG A 444 -17.34 5.24 17.85
C ARG A 444 -15.93 5.16 18.39
N HIS A 445 -15.73 5.48 19.67
CA HIS A 445 -14.44 5.38 20.36
C HIS A 445 -13.90 3.93 20.40
N HIS A 446 -12.57 3.75 20.41
CA HIS A 446 -11.96 2.43 20.19
C HIS A 446 -12.27 1.43 21.30
N ALA A 447 -12.68 1.89 22.48
CA ALA A 447 -13.05 1.04 23.60
C ALA A 447 -14.24 0.11 23.31
N VAL A 448 -15.08 0.43 22.32
CA VAL A 448 -16.20 -0.46 21.91
C VAL A 448 -15.74 -1.59 20.98
N ASP A 449 -14.48 -1.56 20.53
CA ASP A 449 -13.95 -2.45 19.51
C ASP A 449 -12.71 -3.19 20.03
N LYS A 450 -12.77 -4.52 20.01
CA LYS A 450 -11.61 -5.36 20.28
C LYS A 450 -11.11 -6.07 19.03
N THR A 451 -11.70 -5.83 17.85
CA THR A 451 -11.23 -6.43 16.60
C THR A 451 -9.96 -5.74 16.11
N TYR A 452 -9.90 -4.42 16.18
CA TYR A 452 -8.75 -3.63 15.73
C TYR A 452 -7.96 -3.02 16.89
N GLN A 453 -6.76 -2.50 16.59
CA GLN A 453 -5.93 -1.78 17.56
C GLN A 453 -6.58 -0.46 18.03
N HIS A 454 -6.13 0.00 19.20
CA HIS A 454 -6.67 1.21 19.85
C HIS A 454 -6.13 2.48 19.18
N GLY A 455 -6.95 3.53 19.15
CA GLY A 455 -6.56 4.86 18.69
C GLY A 455 -7.74 5.66 18.14
N ASN A 456 -7.45 6.79 17.49
CA ASN A 456 -8.45 7.68 16.92
C ASN A 456 -8.43 7.58 15.39
N LEU A 457 -9.60 7.50 14.77
CA LEU A 457 -9.76 7.41 13.31
C LEU A 457 -9.74 8.78 12.64
N PHE A 458 -9.98 9.85 13.40
CA PHE A 458 -9.87 11.23 12.95
C PHE A 458 -9.43 12.12 14.14
N PRO A 459 -8.86 13.32 13.88
CA PRO A 459 -8.41 14.22 14.93
C PRO A 459 -9.55 14.65 15.85
N ASN A 460 -9.25 14.85 17.14
CA ASN A 460 -10.22 15.27 18.16
C ASN A 460 -11.40 14.30 18.36
N GLN A 461 -11.25 13.03 17.96
CA GLN A 461 -12.24 12.00 18.26
C GLN A 461 -12.38 11.82 19.78
N GLY A 462 -13.56 12.15 20.31
CA GLY A 462 -13.90 11.96 21.72
C GLY A 462 -14.40 10.56 22.07
N PHE A 463 -14.86 10.40 23.31
CA PHE A 463 -15.46 9.15 23.81
C PHE A 463 -16.87 8.88 23.26
N LEU A 464 -17.58 9.92 22.84
CA LEU A 464 -18.95 9.79 22.33
C LEU A 464 -18.95 9.39 20.84
N PRO A 465 -19.98 8.65 20.39
CA PRO A 465 -20.20 8.40 18.96
C PRO A 465 -20.26 9.72 18.19
N THR A 466 -19.52 9.80 17.09
CA THR A 466 -19.54 10.94 16.19
C THR A 466 -20.29 10.55 14.93
N GLU A 467 -21.37 11.27 14.63
CA GLU A 467 -22.10 11.16 13.37
C GLU A 467 -21.60 12.22 12.39
N ALA A 468 -21.25 11.80 11.19
CA ALA A 468 -20.71 12.65 10.15
C ALA A 468 -21.44 12.41 8.82
N SER A 469 -21.62 13.48 8.05
CA SER A 469 -22.18 13.42 6.71
C SER A 469 -21.11 12.92 5.73
N VAL A 470 -21.45 11.89 4.97
CA VAL A 470 -20.54 11.24 4.02
C VAL A 470 -20.52 12.05 2.72
N PHE A 471 -19.33 12.45 2.28
CA PHE A 471 -19.13 13.12 0.99
C PHE A 471 -18.95 12.10 -0.12
N GLN A 472 -17.99 11.19 0.07
CA GLN A 472 -17.56 10.26 -0.96
C GLN A 472 -17.16 8.92 -0.35
N VAL A 473 -17.46 7.86 -1.08
CA VAL A 473 -17.03 6.49 -0.79
C VAL A 473 -16.36 5.92 -2.02
N GLU A 474 -15.21 5.28 -1.82
CA GLU A 474 -14.50 4.53 -2.86
C GLU A 474 -14.24 3.10 -2.39
N VAL A 475 -14.28 2.14 -3.30
CA VAL A 475 -13.96 0.75 -3.03
C VAL A 475 -12.97 0.28 -4.08
N TRP A 476 -11.82 -0.23 -3.64
CA TRP A 476 -10.70 -0.65 -4.47
C TRP A 476 -10.44 -2.15 -4.27
N GLY A 477 -10.36 -2.89 -5.37
CA GLY A 477 -10.01 -4.30 -5.38
C GLY A 477 -8.50 -4.51 -5.43
N LEU A 478 -7.98 -5.34 -4.54
CA LEU A 478 -6.55 -5.66 -4.38
C LEU A 478 -6.26 -7.17 -4.58
N GLY A 479 -7.20 -7.90 -5.18
CA GLY A 479 -7.06 -9.31 -5.55
C GLY A 479 -6.47 -9.56 -6.94
N GLY A 480 -6.09 -8.51 -7.67
CA GLY A 480 -5.50 -8.59 -9.00
C GLY A 480 -6.45 -9.08 -10.09
N ARG A 481 -5.88 -9.47 -11.23
CA ARG A 481 -6.64 -9.83 -12.45
C ARG A 481 -7.55 -11.04 -12.25
N SER A 482 -7.12 -12.05 -11.49
CA SER A 482 -7.92 -13.26 -11.24
C SER A 482 -9.22 -12.97 -10.49
N ALA A 483 -9.17 -12.12 -9.45
CA ALA A 483 -10.38 -11.70 -8.72
C ALA A 483 -11.34 -10.91 -9.61
N ARG A 484 -10.80 -10.09 -10.53
CA ARG A 484 -11.60 -9.35 -11.53
C ARG A 484 -12.27 -10.27 -12.54
N GLU A 485 -11.58 -11.27 -13.05
CA GLU A 485 -12.16 -12.26 -13.98
C GLU A 485 -13.32 -13.05 -13.34
N VAL A 486 -13.17 -13.42 -12.07
CA VAL A 486 -14.23 -14.07 -11.29
C VAL A 486 -15.42 -13.13 -11.12
N GLN A 487 -15.18 -11.87 -10.79
CA GLN A 487 -16.24 -10.86 -10.66
C GLN A 487 -16.98 -10.63 -11.98
N ALA A 488 -16.26 -10.46 -13.09
CA ALA A 488 -16.85 -10.27 -14.42
C ALA A 488 -17.73 -11.47 -14.83
N SER A 489 -17.27 -12.68 -14.53
CA SER A 489 -18.04 -13.91 -14.74
C SER A 489 -19.29 -13.99 -13.85
N HIS A 490 -19.22 -13.45 -12.62
CA HIS A 490 -20.37 -13.32 -11.74
C HIS A 490 -21.40 -12.32 -12.29
N GLN A 491 -20.97 -11.10 -12.62
CA GLN A 491 -21.83 -10.05 -13.14
C GLN A 491 -22.53 -10.47 -14.43
N LYS A 492 -21.80 -11.11 -15.36
CA LYS A 492 -22.38 -11.64 -16.61
C LYS A 492 -23.47 -12.68 -16.35
N ARG A 493 -23.32 -13.54 -15.33
CA ARG A 493 -24.37 -14.50 -14.95
C ARG A 493 -25.59 -13.78 -14.41
N GLU A 494 -25.42 -12.81 -13.52
CA GLU A 494 -26.54 -12.03 -12.97
C GLU A 494 -27.26 -11.20 -14.02
N GLU A 495 -26.56 -10.65 -15.00
CA GLU A 495 -27.16 -9.97 -16.16
C GLU A 495 -28.02 -10.93 -16.97
N ILE A 496 -27.50 -12.13 -17.29
CA ILE A 496 -28.27 -13.15 -18.01
C ILE A 496 -29.53 -13.55 -17.21
N PHE A 497 -29.42 -13.78 -15.90
CA PHE A 497 -30.57 -14.09 -15.05
C PHE A 497 -31.58 -12.94 -14.99
N THR A 498 -31.10 -11.70 -14.93
CA THR A 498 -31.96 -10.51 -14.91
C THR A 498 -32.68 -10.33 -16.23
N ASP A 499 -32.00 -10.54 -17.36
CA ASP A 499 -32.59 -10.50 -18.69
C ASP A 499 -33.59 -11.63 -18.91
N GLN A 500 -33.31 -12.84 -18.41
CA GLN A 500 -34.28 -13.93 -18.40
C GLN A 500 -35.53 -13.56 -17.60
N ARG A 501 -35.37 -13.00 -16.40
CA ARG A 501 -36.51 -12.52 -15.57
C ARG A 501 -37.30 -11.39 -16.23
N ARG A 502 -36.62 -10.47 -16.93
CA ARG A 502 -37.27 -9.39 -17.71
C ARG A 502 -38.00 -9.91 -18.95
N LYS A 503 -37.50 -10.99 -19.56
CA LYS A 503 -38.08 -11.66 -20.74
C LYS A 503 -39.10 -12.74 -20.39
N ILE A 504 -39.48 -12.91 -19.12
CA ILE A 504 -40.67 -13.71 -18.76
C ILE A 504 -41.88 -12.99 -19.36
N ASP A 505 -42.34 -13.51 -20.49
CA ASP A 505 -43.45 -12.99 -21.26
C ASP A 505 -44.72 -13.05 -20.41
N LEU A 506 -45.36 -11.90 -20.16
CA LEU A 506 -46.75 -11.86 -19.64
C LEU A 506 -47.71 -12.65 -20.54
N LYS A 507 -47.33 -12.93 -21.80
CA LYS A 507 -48.06 -13.80 -22.72
C LYS A 507 -48.06 -15.27 -22.31
N THR A 508 -47.03 -15.77 -21.63
CA THR A 508 -47.00 -17.14 -21.10
C THR A 508 -48.07 -17.34 -20.02
N PHE A 509 -48.59 -16.26 -19.42
CA PHE A 509 -49.69 -16.26 -18.46
C PHE A 509 -51.07 -15.94 -19.09
N THR A 510 -51.19 -15.80 -20.41
CA THR A 510 -52.49 -15.56 -21.05
C THR A 510 -53.35 -16.81 -21.22
N ASN A 511 -52.77 -18.00 -21.07
CA ASN A 511 -53.52 -19.25 -20.95
C ASN A 511 -53.66 -19.61 -19.47
N TRP A 512 -54.87 -19.42 -18.92
CA TRP A 512 -55.27 -19.89 -17.58
C TRP A 512 -54.95 -21.37 -17.36
N GLU A 513 -54.94 -22.16 -18.44
CA GLU A 513 -54.57 -23.58 -18.47
C GLU A 513 -53.18 -23.87 -17.86
N ASP A 514 -52.21 -22.98 -18.03
CA ASP A 514 -50.81 -23.19 -17.63
C ASP A 514 -50.41 -22.37 -16.38
N SER A 515 -51.38 -21.72 -15.72
CA SER A 515 -51.12 -20.93 -14.52
C SER A 515 -50.80 -21.82 -13.31
N PRO A 516 -49.77 -21.48 -12.50
CA PRO A 516 -49.46 -22.16 -11.24
C PRO A 516 -50.67 -22.24 -10.29
N GLU A 517 -51.55 -21.25 -10.32
CA GLU A 517 -52.77 -21.20 -9.50
C GLU A 517 -53.81 -22.23 -9.93
N LYS A 518 -53.99 -22.47 -11.24
CA LYS A 518 -54.85 -23.54 -11.74
C LYS A 518 -54.26 -24.91 -11.40
N MET A 519 -52.95 -25.08 -11.54
CA MET A 519 -52.26 -26.32 -11.18
C MET A 519 -52.43 -26.65 -9.67
N MET A 520 -52.37 -25.65 -8.80
CA MET A 520 -52.64 -25.82 -7.36
C MET A 520 -54.13 -26.11 -7.07
N MET A 521 -55.06 -25.48 -7.78
CA MET A 521 -56.50 -25.78 -7.67
C MET A 521 -56.87 -27.19 -8.19
N ASP A 522 -56.25 -27.64 -9.28
CA ASP A 522 -56.45 -28.99 -9.84
C ASP A 522 -55.88 -30.06 -8.90
N MET A 523 -54.73 -29.79 -8.25
CA MET A 523 -54.18 -30.67 -7.21
C MET A 523 -55.06 -30.74 -5.96
N MET A 524 -55.68 -29.64 -5.54
CA MET A 524 -56.61 -29.63 -4.41
C MET A 524 -57.96 -30.28 -4.73
N SER A 525 -58.41 -30.19 -5.97
CA SER A 525 -59.72 -30.72 -6.39
C SER A 525 -59.68 -32.21 -6.74
N ASN A 526 -58.52 -32.77 -7.11
CA ASN A 526 -58.38 -34.21 -7.37
C ASN A 526 -57.00 -34.78 -6.97
N PRO A 527 -56.77 -35.04 -5.67
CA PRO A 527 -55.45 -35.45 -5.15
C PRO A 527 -54.95 -36.83 -5.62
N ASN A 528 -55.78 -37.62 -6.32
CA ASN A 528 -55.45 -38.97 -6.80
C ASN A 528 -55.23 -39.05 -8.33
N ALA A 529 -55.22 -37.92 -9.05
CA ALA A 529 -55.01 -37.93 -10.49
C ALA A 529 -53.54 -38.23 -10.84
N VAL A 530 -53.27 -39.45 -11.30
CA VAL A 530 -51.95 -39.87 -11.78
C VAL A 530 -51.67 -39.20 -13.13
N ARG A 531 -50.75 -38.24 -13.18
CA ARG A 531 -50.16 -37.77 -14.45
C ARG A 531 -48.80 -38.46 -14.63
N ARG A 532 -48.72 -39.34 -15.64
CA ARG A 532 -47.45 -39.85 -16.15
C ARG A 532 -46.70 -38.70 -16.80
N GLU A 533 -45.47 -38.44 -16.36
CA GLU A 533 -44.51 -37.65 -17.12
C GLU A 533 -44.15 -38.42 -18.40
N GLU A 534 -44.61 -37.95 -19.55
CA GLU A 534 -43.90 -38.22 -20.81
C GLU A 534 -42.77 -37.18 -20.92
N ARG A 535 -41.56 -37.71 -21.11
CA ARG A 535 -40.27 -37.00 -21.12
C ARG A 535 -40.14 -35.95 -22.21
#